data_AF-A0A957R0Y3-F1
#
_entry.id   AF-A0A957R0Y3-F1
#
_cell.length_a   1.000
_cell.length_b   1.000
_cell.length_c   1.000
_cell.angle_alpha   90.00
_cell.angle_beta   90.00
_cell.angle_gamma   90.00
#
_symmetry.space_group_name_H-M   'P 1'
#
loop_
_entity.id
_entity.type
_entity.pdbx_description
1 polymer ?
#
loop_
_entity_poly.entity_id
_entity_poly.type
_entity_poly.pdbx_seq_one_letter_code
_entity_poly.pdbx_strand_id
1 'polypeptide(L)'
;APTVVANLAARMKGLPMQGSYDGYTSCPLVTGYGSLVLAEFDYDKNPQESFPFDQGEERYSMYAMKAYGLPRMYWHGMLRGRA
;
A
#
# COMPACT_ATOMS: atom_id res chain seq x y z
N ALA A 1 1.67 -3.02 8.93
CA ALA A 1 1.22 -1.81 9.68
C ALA A 1 2.33 -1.24 10.57
N PRO A 2 3.41 -0.70 9.96
CA PRO A 2 4.67 -0.44 10.65
C PRO A 2 4.63 0.74 11.64
N THR A 3 4.04 1.87 11.27
CA THR A 3 4.02 3.09 12.10
C THR A 3 3.37 2.86 13.46
N VAL A 4 2.21 2.18 13.48
CA VAL A 4 1.49 1.87 14.71
C VAL A 4 2.30 0.93 15.61
N VAL A 5 2.89 -0.12 15.04
CA VAL A 5 3.70 -1.08 15.81
C VAL A 5 4.93 -0.40 16.41
N ALA A 6 5.63 0.45 15.65
CA ALA A 6 6.79 1.19 16.12
C ALA A 6 6.44 2.13 17.28
N ASN A 7 5.35 2.89 17.15
CA ASN A 7 4.89 3.81 18.19
C ASN A 7 4.41 3.08 19.44
N LEU A 8 3.67 1.98 19.29
CA LEU A 8 3.23 1.18 20.42
C LEU A 8 4.44 0.59 21.17
N ALA A 9 5.42 0.03 20.45
CA ALA A 9 6.63 -0.50 21.05
C ALA A 9 7.46 0.57 21.77
N ALA A 10 7.56 1.78 21.21
CA ALA A 10 8.22 2.91 21.87
C ALA A 10 7.49 3.31 23.16
N ARG A 11 6.15 3.41 23.11
CA ARG A 11 5.33 3.79 24.26
C ARG A 11 5.40 2.78 25.40
N MET A 12 5.48 1.48 25.09
CA MET A 12 5.67 0.40 26.08
C MET A 12 7.04 0.50 26.78
N LYS A 13 8.05 1.06 26.12
CA LYS A 13 9.40 1.27 26.66
C LYS A 13 9.58 2.63 27.34
N GLY A 14 8.53 3.45 27.43
CA GLY A 14 8.62 4.82 27.94
C GLY A 14 9.39 5.79 27.03
N LEU A 15 9.58 5.42 25.76
CA LEU A 15 10.27 6.25 24.76
C LEU A 15 9.28 7.14 23.99
N PRO A 16 9.74 8.28 23.42
CA PRO A 16 8.91 9.11 22.56
C PRO A 16 8.49 8.38 21.28
N MET A 17 7.25 8.62 20.83
CA MET A 17 6.68 8.08 19.60
C MET A 17 7.09 8.96 18.41
N GLN A 18 8.00 8.48 17.57
CA GLN A 18 8.53 9.24 16.42
C GLN A 18 7.92 8.83 15.07
N GLY A 19 7.19 7.72 15.02
CA GLY A 19 6.58 7.25 13.78
C GLY A 19 5.46 8.19 13.35
N SER A 20 5.57 8.74 12.15
CA SER A 20 4.50 9.45 11.46
C SER A 20 3.98 8.60 10.30
N TYR A 21 2.70 8.76 9.97
CA TYR A 21 2.10 8.16 8.78
C TYR A 21 1.72 9.28 7.83
N ASP A 22 2.22 9.19 6.61
CA ASP A 22 2.05 10.16 5.53
C ASP A 22 0.66 10.10 4.87
N GLY A 23 -0.17 9.13 5.25
CA GLY A 23 -1.48 8.94 4.65
C GLY A 23 -1.48 8.06 3.42
N TYR A 24 -0.37 7.36 3.12
CA TYR A 24 -0.26 6.48 1.96
C TYR A 24 -1.47 5.55 1.82
N THR A 25 -2.16 5.65 0.70
CA THR A 25 -3.27 4.77 0.34
C THR A 25 -3.17 4.39 -1.13
N SER A 26 -3.74 3.23 -1.45
CA SER A 26 -3.73 2.66 -2.78
C SER A 26 -5.14 2.24 -3.19
N CYS A 27 -5.57 2.67 -4.37
CA CYS A 27 -6.86 2.38 -4.97
C CYS A 27 -6.65 1.73 -6.35
N PRO A 28 -6.69 0.39 -6.43
CA PRO A 28 -6.60 -0.32 -7.70
C PRO A 28 -7.93 -0.26 -8.46
N LEU A 29 -8.04 0.70 -9.38
CA LEU A 29 -9.24 1.00 -10.19
C LEU A 29 -9.34 0.07 -11.40
N VAL A 30 -10.16 -0.98 -11.28
CA VAL A 30 -10.45 -1.88 -12.41
C VAL A 30 -11.27 -1.13 -13.45
N THR A 31 -10.68 -0.86 -14.61
CA THR A 31 -11.33 -0.18 -15.74
C THR A 31 -11.95 -1.18 -16.73
N GLY A 32 -11.49 -2.43 -16.71
CA GLY A 32 -12.04 -3.52 -17.52
C GLY A 32 -11.44 -4.89 -17.16
N TYR A 33 -11.92 -5.94 -17.81
CA TYR A 33 -11.29 -7.26 -17.69
C TYR A 33 -9.89 -7.23 -18.30
N GLY A 34 -8.86 -7.40 -17.47
CA GLY A 34 -7.46 -7.28 -17.89
C GLY A 34 -6.93 -5.84 -17.90
N SER A 35 -7.69 -4.86 -17.42
CA SER A 35 -7.26 -3.46 -17.39
C SER A 35 -7.47 -2.84 -16.01
N LEU A 36 -6.47 -2.09 -15.53
CA LEU A 36 -6.48 -1.47 -14.21
C LEU A 36 -5.58 -0.24 -14.20
N VAL A 37 -6.06 0.83 -13.56
CA VAL A 37 -5.27 2.01 -13.17
C VAL A 37 -4.96 1.90 -11.68
N LEU A 38 -3.69 2.01 -11.29
CA LEU A 38 -3.28 1.89 -9.89
C LEU A 38 -3.03 3.28 -9.31
N ALA A 39 -4.05 3.84 -8.66
CA ALA A 39 -3.93 5.14 -8.03
C ALA A 39 -3.33 5.00 -6.63
N GLU A 40 -2.17 5.60 -6.38
CA GLU A 40 -1.53 5.66 -5.07
C GLU A 40 -1.30 7.11 -4.68
N PHE A 41 -1.63 7.49 -3.44
CA PHE A 41 -1.55 8.88 -2.99
C PHE A 41 -1.40 9.02 -1.48
N ASP A 42 -0.90 10.17 -1.04
CA ASP A 42 -0.74 10.57 0.36
C ASP A 42 -1.90 11.47 0.86
N TYR A 43 -1.78 12.00 2.09
CA TYR A 43 -2.75 12.97 2.63
C TYR A 43 -2.86 14.26 1.82
N ASP A 44 -1.78 14.68 1.15
CA ASP A 44 -1.73 15.89 0.33
C ASP A 44 -2.28 15.65 -1.09
N LYS A 45 -2.70 14.41 -1.39
CA LYS A 45 -3.21 13.94 -2.69
C LYS A 45 -2.14 13.94 -3.79
N ASN A 46 -0.86 13.94 -3.41
CA ASN A 46 0.22 13.76 -4.36
C ASN A 46 0.31 12.29 -4.77
N PRO A 47 0.59 11.98 -6.05
CA PRO A 47 0.84 10.61 -6.48
C PRO A 47 2.04 10.00 -5.74
N GLN A 48 1.84 8.80 -5.18
CA GLN A 48 2.85 8.02 -4.45
C GLN A 48 3.06 6.66 -5.13
N GLU A 49 3.54 6.70 -6.37
CA GLU A 49 3.68 5.52 -7.21
C GLU A 49 4.76 4.55 -6.70
N SER A 50 4.35 3.32 -6.37
CA SER A 50 5.22 2.23 -5.94
C SER A 50 6.12 1.68 -7.04
N PHE A 51 5.76 1.86 -8.32
CA PHE A 51 6.51 1.32 -9.46
C PHE A 51 7.11 2.44 -10.32
N PRO A 52 8.26 2.21 -10.99
CA PRO A 52 8.95 3.23 -11.79
C PRO A 52 8.34 3.41 -13.19
N PHE A 53 7.01 3.47 -13.27
CA PHE A 53 6.24 3.71 -14.51
C PHE A 53 4.91 4.37 -14.15
N ASP A 54 4.34 5.14 -15.09
CA ASP A 54 3.07 5.84 -14.89
C ASP A 54 1.95 4.84 -14.58
N GLN A 55 1.39 4.92 -13.38
CA GLN A 55 0.31 4.06 -12.90
C GLN A 55 -1.08 4.66 -13.11
N GLY A 56 -1.14 5.90 -13.62
CA GLY A 56 -2.34 6.55 -14.15
C GLY A 56 -2.81 5.96 -15.48
N GLU A 57 -1.94 5.22 -16.18
CA GLU A 57 -2.29 4.48 -17.38
C GLU A 57 -2.91 3.11 -17.07
N GLU A 58 -3.78 2.67 -17.97
CA GLU A 58 -4.37 1.33 -17.94
C GLU A 58 -3.33 0.23 -18.18
N ARG A 59 -3.18 -0.69 -17.21
CA ARG A 59 -2.17 -1.76 -17.28
C ARG A 59 -2.70 -3.12 -16.88
N TYR A 60 -2.44 -4.12 -17.73
CA TYR A 60 -2.68 -5.53 -17.42
C TYR A 60 -1.79 -6.02 -16.25
N SER A 61 -0.56 -5.53 -16.12
CA SER A 61 0.34 -5.90 -15.02
C SER A 61 -0.27 -5.55 -13.65
N MET A 62 -0.86 -4.36 -13.53
CA MET A 62 -1.53 -3.90 -12.32
C MET A 62 -2.83 -4.67 -12.08
N TYR A 63 -3.57 -5.00 -13.14
CA TYR A 63 -4.73 -5.89 -13.06
C TYR A 63 -4.34 -7.27 -12.51
N ALA A 64 -3.31 -7.91 -13.07
CA ALA A 64 -2.83 -9.22 -12.65
C ALA A 64 -2.30 -9.20 -11.21
N MET A 65 -1.58 -8.14 -10.83
CA MET A 65 -1.13 -7.94 -9.45
C MET A 65 -2.32 -7.88 -8.49
N LYS A 66 -3.35 -7.08 -8.80
CA LYS A 66 -4.57 -6.99 -7.98
C LYS A 66 -5.33 -8.30 -7.93
N ALA A 67 -5.51 -8.97 -9.07
CA ALA A 67 -6.34 -10.17 -9.18
C ALA A 67 -5.70 -11.40 -8.52
N TYR A 68 -4.38 -11.56 -8.63
CA TYR A 68 -3.68 -12.78 -8.23
C TYR A 68 -2.62 -12.55 -7.15
N GLY A 69 -1.89 -11.43 -7.22
CA GLY A 69 -0.80 -11.12 -6.29
C GLY A 69 -1.29 -10.68 -4.91
N LEU A 70 -2.18 -9.68 -4.86
CA LEU A 70 -2.68 -9.10 -3.61
C LEU A 70 -3.38 -10.12 -2.71
N PRO A 71 -4.24 -11.03 -3.19
CA PRO A 71 -4.82 -12.06 -2.32
C PRO A 71 -3.76 -12.92 -1.64
N ARG A 72 -2.71 -13.33 -2.37
CA ARG A 72 -1.62 -14.12 -1.79
C ARG A 72 -0.83 -13.32 -0.76
N MET A 73 -0.49 -12.07 -1.08
CA MET A 73 0.25 -11.18 -0.19
C MET A 73 -0.55 -10.87 1.08
N TYR A 74 -1.86 -10.68 0.95
CA TYR A 74 -2.76 -10.43 2.07
C TYR A 74 -2.75 -11.60 3.07
N TRP A 75 -3.07 -12.80 2.61
CA TRP A 75 -3.19 -13.97 3.49
C TRP A 75 -1.87 -14.45 4.08
N HIS A 76 -0.76 -14.34 3.32
CA HIS A 76 0.52 -14.93 3.72
C HIS A 76 1.59 -13.92 4.17
N GLY A 77 1.39 -12.63 3.89
CA GLY A 77 2.26 -11.54 4.29
C GLY A 77 1.58 -10.64 5.33
N MET A 78 0.54 -9.92 4.93
CA MET A 78 -0.09 -8.86 5.74
C MET A 78 -0.70 -9.40 7.04
N LEU A 79 -1.52 -10.45 6.96
CA LEU A 79 -2.13 -11.04 8.17
C LEU A 79 -1.12 -11.73 9.09
N ARG A 80 0.07 -12.06 8.59
CA ARG A 80 1.17 -12.62 9.38
C ARG A 80 2.13 -11.55 9.91
N GLY A 81 1.85 -10.27 9.67
CA GLY A 81 2.69 -9.16 10.10
C GLY A 81 4.08 -9.12 9.46
N ARG A 82 4.24 -9.72 8.27
CA ARG A 82 5.51 -9.72 7.51
C ARG A 82 5.61 -8.59 6.49
N ALA A 83 4.51 -7.85 6.32
CA ALA A 83 4.35 -6.72 5.42
C ALA A 83 3.83 -5.50 6.20
#